data_AF-A0A7V8AKI6-F1
#
_entry.id   AF-A0A7V8AKI6-F1
#
_cell.length_a   1.000
_cell.length_b   1.000
_cell.length_c   1.000
_cell.angle_alpha   90.00
_cell.angle_beta   90.00
_cell.angle_gamma   90.00
#
_symmetry.space_group_name_H-M   'P 1'
#
loop_
_entity.id
_entity.type
_entity.pdbx_description
1 polymer ?
#
loop_
_entity_poly.entity_id
_entity_poly.type
_entity_poly.pdbx_seq_one_letter_code
_entity_poly.pdbx_strand_id
1 'polypeptide(L)'
;AMVIAGGFAGVPAGRPVADLLYWRLTGTNEGGEETSAGNDANALADEALAGVQGLIATFDRHETPYEARPHPAQAPRYSDYQHLARVKEWATGEDEV
;
A
#
# COMPACT_ATOMS: atom_id res chain seq x y z
N ALA A 1 -15.12 3.92 0.41
CA ALA A 1 -14.53 5.00 1.23
C ALA A 1 -14.68 6.44 0.68
N MET A 2 -13.62 7.11 0.19
CA MET A 2 -13.57 8.60 0.14
C MET A 2 -14.61 9.28 -0.78
N VAL A 3 -14.86 8.76 -1.98
CA VAL A 3 -15.86 9.34 -2.90
C VAL A 3 -17.25 9.33 -2.25
N ILE A 4 -17.63 8.20 -1.66
CA ILE A 4 -18.91 8.04 -0.96
C ILE A 4 -18.99 8.99 0.25
N ALA A 5 -17.88 9.14 0.98
CA ALA A 5 -17.79 10.04 2.13
C ALA A 5 -17.75 11.54 1.75
N GLY A 6 -17.75 11.90 0.46
CA GLY A 6 -17.68 13.29 0.01
C GLY A 6 -16.29 13.92 0.16
N GLY A 7 -15.22 13.11 0.10
CA GLY A 7 -13.85 13.58 0.29
C GLY A 7 -13.26 14.40 -0.86
N PHE A 8 -14.02 14.63 -1.95
CA PHE A 8 -13.54 15.35 -3.13
C PHE A 8 -14.43 16.55 -3.46
N ALA A 9 -13.84 17.73 -3.56
CA ALA A 9 -14.53 18.93 -3.98
C ALA A 9 -15.07 18.76 -5.42
N GLY A 10 -16.32 19.18 -5.65
CA GLY A 10 -16.97 19.07 -6.96
C GLY A 10 -17.47 17.66 -7.32
N VAL A 11 -17.31 16.68 -6.43
CA VAL A 11 -17.87 15.33 -6.59
C VAL A 11 -18.94 15.11 -5.52
N PRO A 12 -20.23 14.92 -5.89
CA PRO A 12 -21.28 14.63 -4.93
C PRO A 12 -20.99 13.35 -4.13
N ALA A 13 -21.21 13.43 -2.82
CA ALA A 13 -21.14 12.29 -1.91
C ALA A 13 -22.21 11.23 -2.26
N GLY A 14 -21.99 9.99 -1.82
CA GLY A 14 -22.93 8.88 -2.04
C GLY A 14 -23.09 8.41 -3.48
N ARG A 15 -22.31 8.95 -4.44
CA ARG A 15 -22.32 8.47 -5.82
C ARG A 15 -21.83 7.01 -5.86
N PRO A 16 -22.53 6.09 -6.55
CA PRO A 16 -22.06 4.73 -6.70
C PRO A 16 -20.74 4.71 -7.48
N VAL A 17 -19.78 3.95 -6.96
CA VAL A 17 -18.54 3.63 -7.67
C VAL A 17 -18.83 2.45 -8.59
N ALA A 18 -18.55 2.61 -9.89
CA ALA A 18 -18.77 1.55 -10.87
C ALA A 18 -17.69 0.47 -10.75
N ASP A 19 -16.42 0.89 -10.83
CA ASP A 19 -15.27 -0.03 -10.84
C ASP A 19 -14.07 0.58 -10.10
N LEU A 20 -13.19 -0.30 -9.62
CA LEU A 20 -11.85 0.04 -9.14
C LEU A 20 -10.83 -0.69 -9.99
N LEU A 21 -9.98 0.05 -10.70
CA LEU A 21 -9.10 -0.48 -11.74
C LEU A 21 -7.64 -0.14 -11.47
N TYR A 22 -6.76 -1.10 -11.77
CA TYR A 22 -5.33 -0.88 -11.94
C TYR A 22 -5.03 -0.70 -13.42
N TRP A 23 -4.33 0.38 -13.74
CA TRP A 23 -3.92 0.69 -15.10
C TRP A 23 -2.43 0.48 -15.26
N ARG A 24 -2.05 -0.37 -16.22
CA ARG A 24 -0.65 -0.58 -16.58
C ARG A 24 -0.24 0.39 -17.68
N LEU A 25 0.47 1.44 -17.29
CA LEU A 25 0.98 2.43 -18.23
C LEU A 25 2.41 2.05 -18.64
N THR A 26 2.58 1.56 -19.87
CA THR A 26 3.90 1.37 -20.49
C THR A 26 4.06 2.35 -21.65
N GLY A 27 5.30 2.78 -21.92
CA GLY A 27 5.62 3.65 -23.06
C GLY A 27 5.73 2.92 -24.41
N THR A 28 5.27 1.67 -24.47
CA THR A 28 5.28 0.81 -25.66
C THR A 28 3.84 0.50 -26.10
N ASN A 29 3.67 -0.17 -27.25
CA ASN A 29 2.36 -0.45 -27.83
C ASN A 29 1.40 -1.28 -26.96
N GLU A 30 1.88 -1.89 -25.87
CA GLU A 30 1.09 -2.74 -24.95
C GLU A 30 0.58 -1.98 -23.71
N GLY A 31 0.75 -0.66 -23.65
CA GLY A 31 0.27 0.16 -22.54
C GLY A 31 -1.25 0.35 -22.53
N GLY A 32 -1.80 0.67 -21.37
CA GLY A 32 -3.24 0.92 -21.19
C GLY A 32 -4.05 -0.33 -20.82
N GLU A 33 -3.39 -1.42 -20.41
CA GLU A 33 -4.08 -2.59 -19.88
C GLU A 33 -4.77 -2.26 -18.55
N GLU A 34 -6.08 -2.52 -18.49
CA GLU A 34 -6.91 -2.34 -17.31
C GLU A 34 -7.13 -3.69 -16.63
N THR A 35 -6.85 -3.75 -15.33
CA THR A 35 -7.14 -4.93 -14.50
C THR A 35 -8.06 -4.52 -13.36
N SER A 36 -9.15 -5.25 -13.15
CA SER A 36 -10.01 -5.03 -11.99
C SER A 36 -9.24 -5.27 -10.69
N ALA A 37 -9.38 -4.35 -9.73
CA ALA A 37 -8.87 -4.53 -8.38
C ALA A 37 -9.68 -5.55 -7.57
N GLY A 38 -10.86 -5.94 -8.06
CA GLY A 38 -11.73 -6.96 -7.52
C GLY A 38 -13.21 -6.69 -7.82
N ASN A 39 -14.08 -7.58 -7.36
CA ASN A 39 -15.49 -7.59 -7.78
C ASN A 39 -16.38 -6.56 -7.06
N ASP A 40 -15.92 -6.01 -5.92
CA ASP A 40 -16.68 -5.03 -5.14
C ASP A 40 -15.78 -3.86 -4.73
N ALA A 41 -15.85 -2.77 -5.51
CA ALA A 41 -15.06 -1.58 -5.29
C ALA A 41 -15.37 -0.89 -3.94
N ASN A 42 -16.60 -1.01 -3.43
CA ASN A 42 -16.98 -0.38 -2.16
C ASN A 42 -16.40 -1.16 -0.99
N ALA A 43 -16.55 -2.48 -1.00
CA ALA A 43 -15.97 -3.34 0.03
C ALA A 43 -14.45 -3.20 0.09
N LEU A 44 -13.77 -3.20 -1.06
CA LEU A 44 -12.32 -2.99 -1.15
C LEU A 44 -11.90 -1.62 -0.61
N ALA A 45 -12.65 -0.56 -0.94
CA ALA A 45 -12.34 0.77 -0.45
C ALA A 45 -12.55 0.90 1.07
N ASP A 46 -13.53 0.20 1.63
CA ASP A 46 -13.81 0.22 3.07
C ASP A 46 -12.80 -0.63 3.84
N GLU A 47 -12.39 -1.78 3.31
CA GLU A 47 -11.28 -2.58 3.83
C GLU A 47 -9.97 -1.78 3.84
N ALA A 48 -9.66 -1.09 2.74
CA ALA A 48 -8.47 -0.25 2.64
C ALA A 48 -8.51 0.88 3.69
N LEU A 49 -9.66 1.54 3.87
CA LEU A 49 -9.82 2.58 4.89
C LEU A 49 -9.61 2.04 6.30
N ALA A 50 -10.24 0.90 6.62
CA ALA A 50 -10.09 0.25 7.91
C ALA A 50 -8.63 -0.18 8.17
N GLY A 51 -7.95 -0.71 7.15
CA GLY A 51 -6.54 -1.07 7.22
C GLY A 51 -5.64 0.13 7.53
N VAL A 52 -5.83 1.25 6.82
CA VAL A 52 -5.05 2.48 7.09
C VAL A 52 -5.34 3.03 8.49
N GLN A 53 -6.59 3.06 8.93
CA GLN A 53 -6.94 3.48 10.29
C GLN A 53 -6.30 2.56 11.35
N GLY A 54 -6.28 1.25 11.11
CA GLY A 54 -5.60 0.28 11.96
C GLY A 54 -4.10 0.52 12.04
N LEU A 55 -3.45 0.85 10.92
CA LEU A 55 -2.04 1.22 10.90
C LEU A 55 -1.80 2.51 11.69
N ILE A 56 -2.60 3.55 11.49
CA ILE A 56 -2.48 4.81 12.27
C ILE A 56 -2.58 4.52 13.76
N ALA A 57 -3.65 3.84 14.20
CA ALA A 57 -3.83 3.50 15.62
C ALA A 57 -2.69 2.65 16.18
N THR A 58 -2.11 1.77 15.36
CA THR A 58 -0.97 0.93 15.75
C THR A 58 0.28 1.77 15.98
N PHE A 59 0.60 2.68 15.06
CA PHE A 59 1.81 3.49 15.09
C PHE A 59 1.69 4.78 15.94
N ASP A 60 0.48 5.18 16.32
CA ASP A 60 0.25 6.25 17.32
C ASP A 60 0.71 5.84 18.73
N ARG A 61 0.89 4.54 18.96
CA ARG A 61 1.45 4.01 20.20
C ARG A 61 2.95 4.25 20.25
N HIS A 62 3.41 4.97 21.27
CA HIS A 62 4.82 5.35 21.42
C HIS A 62 5.78 4.15 21.46
N GLU A 63 5.33 3.00 21.93
CA GLU A 63 6.08 1.75 21.98
C GLU A 63 6.20 1.04 20.62
N THR A 64 5.47 1.47 19.59
CA THR A 64 5.49 0.83 18.27
C THR A 64 6.57 1.47 17.39
N PRO A 65 7.67 0.76 17.06
CA PRO A 65 8.74 1.31 16.24
C PRO A 65 8.39 1.25 14.75
N TYR A 66 8.94 2.19 13.97
CA TYR A 66 8.98 2.11 12.51
C TYR A 66 10.18 1.26 12.07
N GLU A 67 9.94 -0.02 11.81
CA GLU A 67 10.99 -0.93 11.35
C GLU A 67 11.48 -0.58 9.95
N ALA A 68 12.80 -0.64 9.73
CA ALA A 68 13.40 -0.40 8.42
C ALA A 68 12.99 -1.48 7.38
N ARG A 69 12.61 -2.68 7.84
CA ARG A 69 12.09 -3.79 7.03
C ARG A 69 10.93 -4.50 7.75
N PRO A 70 9.72 -3.92 7.73
CA PRO A 70 8.56 -4.50 8.43
C PRO A 70 8.19 -5.92 7.95
N HIS A 71 8.50 -6.24 6.69
CA HIS A 71 8.33 -7.58 6.13
C HIS A 71 9.63 -8.04 5.46
N PRO A 72 10.58 -8.65 6.19
CA PRO A 72 11.90 -9.00 5.65
C PRO A 72 11.85 -9.86 4.39
N ALA A 73 10.95 -10.84 4.31
CA ALA A 73 10.81 -11.69 3.12
C ALA A 73 10.26 -10.97 1.87
N GLN A 74 9.74 -9.74 2.03
CA GLN A 74 9.24 -8.88 0.94
C GLN A 74 10.00 -7.55 0.92
N ALA A 75 11.27 -7.57 1.32
CA ALA A 75 12.05 -6.36 1.40
C ALA A 75 12.23 -5.71 0.02
N PRO A 76 12.10 -4.38 -0.07
CA PRO A 76 12.32 -3.68 -1.33
C PRO A 76 13.78 -3.88 -1.78
N ARG A 77 13.97 -4.03 -3.10
CA ARG A 77 15.29 -4.20 -3.71
C ARG A 77 16.24 -3.01 -3.41
N TYR A 78 15.68 -1.83 -3.20
CA TYR A 78 16.39 -0.61 -2.84
C TYR A 78 15.73 0.03 -1.62
N SER A 79 16.52 0.40 -0.61
CA SER A 79 16.04 1.07 0.60
C SER A 79 17.09 2.04 1.14
N ASP A 80 16.70 3.31 1.27
CA ASP A 80 17.52 4.36 1.86
C ASP A 80 17.80 4.12 3.35
N TYR A 81 17.05 3.23 4.01
CA TYR A 81 17.21 2.96 5.44
C TYR A 81 18.03 1.70 5.71
N GLN A 82 18.27 0.84 4.71
CA GLN A 82 18.95 -0.44 4.92
C GLN A 82 20.40 -0.27 5.41
N HIS A 83 21.10 0.76 4.90
CA HIS A 83 22.46 1.07 5.35
C HIS A 83 22.47 1.70 6.74
N LEU A 84 21.51 2.58 7.04
CA LEU A 84 21.36 3.20 8.37
C LEU A 84 21.05 2.15 9.45
N ALA A 85 20.21 1.17 9.12
CA ALA A 85 19.90 0.04 9.98
C ALA A 85 21.01 -1.03 10.03
N ARG A 86 22.14 -0.82 9.34
CA ARG A 86 23.33 -1.70 9.34
C ARG A 86 23.00 -3.16 9.02
N VAL A 87 21.96 -3.39 8.21
CA VAL A 87 21.42 -4.73 7.94
C VAL A 87 22.50 -5.69 7.42
N LYS A 88 23.40 -5.23 6.55
CA LYS A 88 24.50 -6.06 6.00
C LYS A 88 25.54 -6.48 7.04
N GLU A 89 25.70 -5.70 8.10
CA GLU A 89 26.73 -5.95 9.12
C GLU A 89 26.21 -6.85 10.23
N TRP A 90 24.89 -6.92 10.41
CA TRP A 90 24.23 -7.67 11.46
C TRP A 90 23.43 -8.88 10.96
N ALA A 91 23.15 -8.95 9.65
CA ALA A 91 22.66 -10.17 9.00
C ALA A 91 23.81 -11.19 8.84
N THR A 92 24.46 -11.58 9.93
CA THR A 92 25.39 -12.70 9.94
C THR A 92 24.59 -13.95 10.29
N GLY A 93 23.97 -14.58 9.30
CA GLY A 93 23.15 -15.78 9.52
C GLY A 93 22.30 -16.29 8.36
N GLU A 94 22.21 -15.60 7.22
CA GLU A 94 21.48 -16.08 6.03
C GLU A 94 22.42 -16.10 4.81
N ASP A 95 23.48 -16.91 4.90
CA ASP A 95 24.13 -17.50 3.73
C ASP A 95 23.59 -18.95 3.58
N GLU A 96 23.25 -19.33 2.34
CA GLU A 96 22.69 -20.62 1.86
C GLU A 96 21.20 -20.86 2.17
N VAL A 97 20.29 -21.00 1.18
CA VAL A 97 20.36 -21.79 -0.07
C VAL A 97 19.64 -21.15 -1.26
#